data_AF-A0A2V8TIV0-F1
#
_entry.id   AF-A0A2V8TIV0-F1
#
_cell.length_a   1.000
_cell.length_b   1.000
_cell.length_c   1.000
_cell.angle_alpha   90.00
_cell.angle_beta   90.00
_cell.angle_gamma   90.00
#
_symmetry.space_group_name_H-M   'P 1'
#
loop_
_entity.id
_entity.type
_entity.pdbx_description
1 polymer ?
#
loop_
_entity_poly.entity_id
_entity_poly.type
_entity_poly.pdbx_seq_one_letter_code
_entity_poly.pdbx_strand_id
1 'polypeptide(L)'
;MRNALITVALLALAAGGWLAARLALRRLRADSERRAAEVLADAERRAETRLKEADLEAEEKRGVAASRFEDQTRAKRDEMQRLEERLKEQERNIARKLELLGQKQHDLDDREGRAREREERVTAAEKESQALLLERRSRLERIAGTTAREARRELLREIEAEARQEAANVVRRVEEETQLEASGRARRVVAEAIQRLPTADLVDGVVTVVKLPNDDMKGRIIGREGRNI
;
A
#
# COMPACT_ATOMS: atom_id res chain seq x y z
N MET A 1 -121.42 66.86 69.92
CA MET A 1 -121.49 65.60 69.12
C MET A 1 -120.70 65.67 67.80
N ARG A 2 -120.80 66.74 66.99
CA ARG A 2 -120.12 66.85 65.69
C ARG A 2 -118.58 66.75 65.73
N ASN A 3 -117.92 67.38 66.71
CA ASN A 3 -116.45 67.36 66.83
C ASN A 3 -115.89 65.98 67.24
N ALA A 4 -116.65 65.19 68.01
CA ALA A 4 -116.26 63.84 68.41
C ALA A 4 -116.33 62.84 67.24
N LEU A 5 -117.26 63.03 66.30
CA LEU A 5 -117.34 62.23 65.08
C LEU A 5 -116.14 62.48 64.14
N ILE A 6 -115.68 63.73 64.05
CA ILE A 6 -114.54 64.11 63.21
C ILE A 6 -113.23 63.54 63.78
N THR A 7 -113.03 63.60 65.09
CA THR A 7 -111.83 63.04 65.73
C THR A 7 -111.79 61.51 65.63
N VAL A 8 -112.92 60.83 65.79
CA VAL A 8 -113.03 59.37 65.60
C VAL A 8 -112.75 58.99 64.13
N ALA A 9 -113.26 59.75 63.16
CA ALA A 9 -112.98 59.51 61.74
C ALA A 9 -111.49 59.70 61.40
N LEU A 10 -110.84 60.73 61.93
CA LEU A 10 -109.40 60.97 61.75
C LEU A 10 -108.54 59.87 62.39
N LEU A 11 -108.89 59.41 63.60
CA LEU A 11 -108.22 58.29 64.25
C LEU A 11 -108.40 56.98 63.48
N ALA A 12 -109.60 56.73 62.94
CA ALA A 12 -109.86 55.56 62.10
C ALA A 12 -109.06 55.59 60.79
N LEU A 13 -108.94 56.75 60.14
CA LEU A 13 -108.11 56.93 58.95
C LEU A 13 -106.61 56.78 59.26
N ALA A 14 -106.14 57.34 60.38
CA ALA A 14 -104.75 57.18 60.82
C ALA A 14 -104.42 55.71 61.17
N ALA A 15 -105.32 55.03 61.88
CA ALA A 15 -105.19 53.61 62.19
C ALA A 15 -105.23 52.74 60.92
N GLY A 16 -106.13 53.04 59.98
CA GLY A 16 -106.22 52.36 58.69
C GLY A 16 -104.98 52.58 57.82
N GLY A 17 -104.48 53.81 57.75
CA GLY A 17 -103.24 54.16 57.04
C GLY A 17 -102.00 53.50 57.65
N TRP A 18 -101.89 53.49 58.98
CA TRP A 18 -100.81 52.79 59.70
C TRP A 18 -100.87 51.28 59.48
N LEU A 19 -102.07 50.67 59.52
CA LEU A 19 -102.26 49.25 59.27
C LEU A 19 -101.92 48.89 57.82
N ALA A 20 -102.34 49.71 56.85
CA ALA A 20 -102.02 49.54 55.43
C ALA A 20 -100.51 49.68 55.17
N ALA A 21 -99.84 50.68 55.76
CA ALA A 21 -98.40 50.86 55.66
C ALA A 21 -97.63 49.69 56.30
N ARG A 22 -98.09 49.18 57.45
CA ARG A 22 -97.52 48.01 58.12
C ARG A 22 -97.68 46.73 57.29
N LEU A 23 -98.82 46.54 56.65
CA LEU A 23 -99.08 45.42 55.73
C LEU A 23 -98.22 45.52 54.46
N ALA A 24 -98.11 46.71 53.86
CA ALA A 24 -97.27 46.96 52.69
C ALA A 24 -95.78 46.73 52.99
N LEU A 25 -95.29 47.22 54.13
CA LEU A 25 -93.91 47.00 54.57
C LEU A 25 -93.63 45.53 54.86
N ARG A 26 -94.60 44.80 55.46
CA ARG A 26 -94.50 43.34 55.65
C ARG A 26 -94.44 42.59 54.33
N ARG A 27 -95.27 42.96 53.35
CA ARG A 27 -95.24 42.36 52.00
C ARG A 27 -93.92 42.65 51.28
N LEU A 28 -93.45 43.90 51.31
CA LEU A 28 -92.18 44.28 50.69
C LEU A 28 -90.99 43.54 51.32
N ARG A 29 -90.98 43.39 52.66
CA ARG A 29 -89.96 42.59 53.35
C ARG A 29 -90.03 41.13 52.94
N ALA A 30 -91.21 40.53 52.96
CA ALA A 30 -91.40 39.14 52.53
C ALA A 30 -90.97 38.91 51.06
N ASP A 31 -91.27 39.85 50.16
CA ASP A 31 -90.84 39.76 48.76
C ASP A 31 -89.33 39.95 48.62
N SER A 32 -88.71 40.85 49.41
CA SER A 32 -87.25 41.01 49.42
C SER A 32 -86.53 39.78 49.99
N GLU A 33 -87.07 39.15 51.03
CA GLU A 33 -86.56 37.92 51.62
C GLU A 33 -86.69 36.75 50.63
N ARG A 34 -87.83 36.66 49.93
CA ARG A 34 -88.02 35.67 48.85
C ARG A 34 -87.01 35.84 47.73
N ARG A 35 -86.83 37.06 47.22
CA ARG A 35 -85.83 37.35 46.17
C ARG A 35 -84.40 37.06 46.64
N ALA A 36 -84.07 37.41 47.89
CA ALA A 36 -82.77 37.09 48.46
C ALA A 36 -82.56 35.57 48.56
N ALA A 37 -83.59 34.83 48.99
CA ALA A 37 -83.55 33.37 49.04
C ALA A 37 -83.43 32.74 47.65
N GLU A 38 -84.14 33.25 46.64
CA GLU A 38 -84.02 32.81 45.26
C GLU A 38 -82.62 33.05 44.69
N VAL A 39 -82.04 34.23 44.93
CA VAL A 39 -80.67 34.56 44.49
C VAL A 39 -79.64 33.66 45.17
N LEU A 40 -79.80 33.38 46.47
CA LEU A 40 -78.91 32.47 47.19
C LEU A 40 -79.03 31.03 46.66
N ALA A 41 -80.25 30.54 46.45
CA ALA A 41 -80.49 29.21 45.89
C ALA A 41 -79.94 29.09 44.45
N ASP A 42 -80.04 30.15 43.64
CA ASP A 42 -79.41 30.21 42.32
C ASP A 42 -77.88 30.22 42.40
N ALA A 43 -77.32 30.97 43.35
CA ALA A 43 -75.87 31.02 43.57
C ALA A 43 -75.32 29.66 44.02
N GLU A 44 -76.02 28.97 44.93
CA GLU A 44 -75.68 27.62 45.39
C GLU A 44 -75.74 26.61 44.24
N ARG A 45 -76.82 26.61 43.44
CA ARG A 45 -76.95 25.72 42.27
C ARG A 45 -75.85 25.96 41.23
N ARG A 46 -75.49 27.22 40.97
CA ARG A 46 -74.39 27.57 40.06
C ARG A 46 -73.04 27.16 40.62
N ALA A 47 -72.82 27.31 41.92
CA ALA A 47 -71.59 26.87 42.58
C ALA A 47 -71.44 25.35 42.49
N GLU A 48 -72.51 24.59 42.78
CA GLU A 48 -72.53 23.14 42.67
C GLU A 48 -72.26 22.67 41.23
N THR A 49 -72.87 23.34 40.25
CA THR A 49 -72.65 23.03 38.82
C THR A 49 -71.21 23.30 38.42
N ARG A 50 -70.63 24.44 38.82
CA ARG A 50 -69.22 24.76 38.55
C ARG A 50 -68.26 23.79 39.20
N LEU A 51 -68.55 23.33 40.42
CA LEU A 51 -67.73 22.31 41.08
C LEU A 51 -67.76 21.00 40.30
N LYS A 52 -68.96 20.53 39.89
CA LYS A 52 -69.10 19.33 39.06
C LYS A 52 -68.38 19.47 37.71
N GLU A 53 -68.51 20.62 37.05
CA GLU A 53 -67.79 20.89 35.79
C GLU A 53 -66.27 20.89 35.98
N ALA A 54 -65.78 21.51 37.06
CA ALA A 54 -64.35 21.53 37.38
C ALA A 54 -63.81 20.14 37.70
N ASP A 55 -64.58 19.31 38.43
CA ASP A 55 -64.23 17.93 38.73
C ASP A 55 -64.18 17.08 37.45
N LEU A 56 -65.16 17.23 36.55
CA LEU A 56 -65.17 16.54 35.26
C LEU A 56 -64.00 16.97 34.37
N GLU A 57 -63.70 18.26 34.29
CA GLU A 57 -62.57 18.78 33.53
C GLU A 57 -61.23 18.29 34.11
N ALA A 58 -61.12 18.20 35.44
CA ALA A 58 -59.94 17.66 36.11
C ALA A 58 -59.75 16.18 35.80
N GLU A 59 -60.82 15.38 35.84
CA GLU A 59 -60.78 13.96 35.47
C GLU A 59 -60.46 13.75 33.98
N GLU A 60 -61.01 14.55 33.08
CA GLU A 60 -60.68 14.51 31.65
C GLU A 60 -59.19 14.82 31.43
N LYS A 61 -58.68 15.90 32.04
CA LYS A 61 -57.25 16.27 31.96
C LYS A 61 -56.35 15.18 32.52
N ARG A 62 -56.74 14.54 33.62
CA ARG A 62 -56.02 13.38 34.19
C ARG A 62 -56.01 12.20 33.23
N GLY A 63 -57.16 11.87 32.64
CA GLY A 63 -57.27 10.79 31.65
C GLY A 63 -56.39 11.03 30.42
N VAL A 64 -56.42 12.23 29.86
CA VAL A 64 -55.58 12.62 28.71
C VAL A 64 -54.10 12.59 29.08
N ALA A 65 -53.72 13.09 30.26
CA ALA A 65 -52.33 13.05 30.72
C ALA A 65 -51.84 11.60 30.92
N ALA A 66 -52.67 10.74 31.52
CA ALA A 66 -52.37 9.32 31.71
C ALA A 66 -52.19 8.60 30.36
N SER A 67 -53.11 8.78 29.42
CA SER A 67 -53.02 8.18 28.08
C SER A 67 -51.76 8.64 27.35
N ARG A 68 -51.45 9.94 27.36
CA ARG A 68 -50.21 10.45 26.75
C ARG A 68 -48.96 9.86 27.38
N PHE A 69 -48.95 9.70 28.70
CA PHE A 69 -47.83 9.09 29.42
C PHE A 69 -47.66 7.60 29.07
N GLU A 70 -48.77 6.86 28.96
CA GLU A 70 -48.74 5.47 28.51
C GLU A 70 -48.22 5.33 27.08
N ASP A 71 -48.68 6.17 26.15
CA ASP A 71 -48.22 6.16 24.76
C ASP A 71 -46.73 6.48 24.65
N GLN A 72 -46.25 7.50 25.37
CA GLN A 72 -44.83 7.84 25.43
C GLN A 72 -44.00 6.71 26.04
N THR A 73 -44.52 6.05 27.08
CA THR A 73 -43.83 4.93 27.74
C THR A 73 -43.76 3.72 26.82
N ARG A 74 -44.84 3.41 26.09
CA ARG A 74 -44.87 2.34 25.07
C ARG A 74 -43.88 2.64 23.95
N ALA A 75 -43.92 3.84 23.38
CA ALA A 75 -43.00 4.24 22.32
C ALA A 75 -41.52 4.13 22.75
N LYS A 76 -41.19 4.57 23.97
CA LYS A 76 -39.84 4.42 24.53
C LYS A 76 -39.46 2.95 24.74
N ARG A 77 -40.38 2.10 25.22
CA ARG A 77 -40.12 0.67 25.38
C ARG A 77 -39.85 0.00 24.04
N ASP A 78 -40.63 0.31 23.03
CA ASP A 78 -40.45 -0.23 21.68
C ASP A 78 -39.13 0.22 21.06
N GLU A 79 -38.76 1.49 21.25
CA GLU A 79 -37.46 2.01 20.84
C GLU A 79 -36.30 1.30 21.55
N MET A 80 -36.39 1.12 22.87
CA MET A 80 -35.39 0.39 23.65
C MET A 80 -35.25 -1.06 23.18
N GLN A 81 -36.36 -1.77 22.92
CA GLN A 81 -36.33 -3.13 22.39
C GLN A 81 -35.63 -3.21 21.03
N ARG A 82 -35.92 -2.28 20.11
CA ARG A 82 -35.24 -2.22 18.80
C ARG A 82 -33.74 -1.96 18.94
N LEU A 83 -33.35 -1.07 19.86
CA LEU A 83 -31.95 -0.81 20.15
C LEU A 83 -31.25 -2.04 20.74
N GLU A 84 -31.90 -2.75 21.67
CA GLU A 84 -31.37 -4.00 22.24
C GLU A 84 -31.19 -5.09 21.17
N GLU A 85 -32.16 -5.27 20.26
CA GLU A 85 -32.05 -6.23 19.16
C GLU A 85 -30.88 -5.90 18.24
N ARG A 86 -30.74 -4.62 17.86
CA ARG A 86 -29.62 -4.14 17.05
C ARG A 86 -28.27 -4.34 17.75
N LEU A 87 -28.20 -4.07 19.05
CA LEU A 87 -26.99 -4.31 19.84
C LEU A 87 -26.63 -5.80 19.89
N LYS A 88 -27.61 -6.68 20.13
CA LYS A 88 -27.40 -8.14 20.10
C LYS A 88 -26.92 -8.63 18.73
N GLU A 89 -27.44 -8.07 17.64
CA GLU A 89 -26.96 -8.39 16.30
C GLU A 89 -25.50 -7.95 16.11
N GLN A 90 -25.15 -6.73 16.54
CA GLN A 90 -23.78 -6.22 16.50
C GLN A 90 -22.83 -7.07 17.35
N GLU A 91 -23.22 -7.46 18.56
CA GLU A 91 -22.46 -8.36 19.43
C GLU A 91 -22.20 -9.71 18.75
N ARG A 92 -23.23 -10.33 18.16
CA ARG A 92 -23.06 -11.58 17.39
C ARG A 92 -22.12 -11.39 16.20
N ASN A 93 -22.20 -10.26 15.50
CA ASN A 93 -21.32 -9.96 14.37
C ASN A 93 -19.86 -9.79 14.83
N ILE A 94 -19.64 -9.13 15.96
CA ILE A 94 -18.31 -8.96 16.56
C ILE A 94 -17.76 -10.31 17.02
N ALA A 95 -18.57 -11.13 17.71
CA ALA A 95 -18.16 -12.47 18.16
C ALA A 95 -17.69 -13.34 16.99
N ARG A 96 -18.45 -13.38 15.88
CA ARG A 96 -18.04 -14.12 14.67
C ARG A 96 -16.75 -13.59 14.05
N LYS A 97 -16.54 -12.27 14.06
CA LYS A 97 -15.28 -11.67 13.57
C LYS A 97 -14.11 -12.03 14.46
N LEU A 98 -14.29 -12.03 15.78
CA LEU A 98 -13.25 -12.41 16.73
C LEU A 98 -12.86 -13.88 16.57
N GLU A 99 -13.83 -14.77 16.39
CA GLU A 99 -13.56 -16.19 16.11
C GLU A 99 -12.76 -16.37 14.81
N LEU A 100 -13.17 -15.70 13.72
CA LEU A 100 -12.45 -15.74 12.46
C LEU A 100 -11.02 -15.18 12.58
N LEU A 101 -10.85 -14.10 13.33
CA LEU A 101 -9.52 -13.54 13.60
C LEU A 101 -8.66 -14.49 14.43
N GLY A 102 -9.24 -15.16 15.43
CA GLY A 102 -8.55 -16.19 16.22
C GLY A 102 -8.08 -17.36 15.36
N GLN A 103 -8.94 -17.86 14.46
CA GLN A 103 -8.57 -18.91 13.51
C GLN A 103 -7.44 -18.46 12.58
N LYS A 104 -7.53 -17.25 12.02
CA LYS A 104 -6.47 -16.70 11.17
C LYS A 104 -5.16 -16.49 11.90
N GLN A 105 -5.20 -16.07 13.17
CA GLN A 105 -4.00 -15.93 13.98
C GLN A 105 -3.33 -17.27 14.19
N HIS A 106 -4.11 -18.31 14.55
CA HIS A 106 -3.58 -19.66 14.71
C HIS A 106 -2.96 -20.19 13.40
N ASP A 107 -3.64 -20.02 12.27
CA ASP A 107 -3.12 -20.40 10.94
C ASP A 107 -1.81 -19.67 10.59
N LEU A 108 -1.69 -18.40 10.98
CA LEU A 108 -0.48 -17.60 10.77
C LEU A 108 0.66 -18.07 11.66
N ASP A 109 0.41 -18.31 12.95
CA ASP A 109 1.40 -18.81 13.90
C ASP A 109 1.95 -20.18 13.43
N ASP A 110 1.06 -21.06 12.95
CA ASP A 110 1.42 -22.35 12.37
C ASP A 110 2.29 -22.22 11.11
N ARG A 111 1.95 -21.27 10.23
CA ARG A 111 2.74 -20.99 9.02
C ARG A 111 4.11 -20.41 9.37
N GLU A 112 4.16 -19.51 10.35
CA GLU A 112 5.40 -18.91 10.83
C GLU A 112 6.31 -19.97 11.46
N GLY A 113 5.76 -20.87 12.27
CA GLY A 113 6.50 -22.01 12.83
C GLY A 113 7.10 -22.91 11.73
N ARG A 114 6.29 -23.30 10.74
CA ARG A 114 6.78 -24.10 9.59
C ARG A 114 7.82 -23.35 8.76
N ALA A 115 7.68 -22.05 8.58
CA ALA A 115 8.64 -21.23 7.84
C ALA A 115 9.99 -21.18 8.56
N ARG A 116 9.98 -20.95 9.88
CA ARG A 116 11.18 -20.97 10.73
C ARG A 116 11.89 -22.33 10.68
N GLU A 117 11.15 -23.42 10.86
CA GLU A 117 11.73 -24.76 10.78
C GLU A 117 12.39 -25.03 9.41
N ARG A 118 11.74 -24.58 8.33
CA ARG A 118 12.30 -24.70 6.98
C ARG A 118 13.56 -23.86 6.81
N GLU A 119 13.57 -22.63 7.32
CA GLU A 119 14.72 -21.73 7.27
C GLU A 119 15.92 -22.32 8.03
N GLU A 120 15.69 -22.89 9.20
CA GLU A 120 16.72 -23.60 9.97
C GLU A 120 17.29 -24.79 9.20
N ARG A 121 16.43 -25.62 8.60
CA ARG A 121 16.85 -26.76 7.76
C ARG A 121 17.66 -26.34 6.55
N VAL A 122 17.23 -25.28 5.84
CA VAL A 122 17.95 -24.75 4.68
C VAL A 122 19.31 -24.22 5.11
N THR A 123 19.36 -23.44 6.19
CA THR A 123 20.61 -22.89 6.74
C THR A 123 21.58 -24.00 7.16
N ALA A 124 21.08 -25.09 7.76
CA ALA A 124 21.89 -26.25 8.12
C ALA A 124 22.43 -26.97 6.87
N ALA A 125 21.59 -27.20 5.87
CA ALA A 125 21.98 -27.83 4.61
C ALA A 125 23.01 -26.99 3.82
N GLU A 126 22.87 -25.67 3.82
CA GLU A 126 23.85 -24.76 3.21
C GLU A 126 25.22 -24.86 3.88
N LYS A 127 25.26 -24.87 5.21
CA LYS A 127 26.51 -25.05 5.98
C LYS A 127 27.16 -26.40 5.68
N GLU A 128 26.38 -27.47 5.67
CA GLU A 128 26.87 -28.82 5.33
C GLU A 128 27.40 -28.87 3.89
N SER A 129 26.67 -28.31 2.94
CA SER A 129 27.09 -28.24 1.54
C SER A 129 28.40 -27.47 1.35
N GLN A 130 28.56 -26.34 2.03
CA GLN A 130 29.80 -25.57 2.03
C GLN A 130 30.97 -26.36 2.63
N ALA A 131 30.74 -27.07 3.74
CA ALA A 131 31.75 -27.94 4.35
C ALA A 131 32.17 -29.07 3.40
N LEU A 132 31.22 -29.76 2.77
CA LEU A 132 31.48 -30.81 1.79
C LEU A 132 32.21 -30.29 0.54
N LEU A 133 31.88 -29.08 0.07
CA LEU A 133 32.59 -28.44 -1.04
C LEU A 133 34.05 -28.15 -0.70
N LEU A 134 34.32 -27.65 0.50
CA LEU A 134 35.68 -27.42 1.00
C LEU A 134 36.45 -28.74 1.15
N GLU A 135 35.81 -29.78 1.70
CA GLU A 135 36.42 -31.09 1.84
C GLU A 135 36.75 -31.72 0.48
N ARG A 136 35.80 -31.67 -0.48
CA ARG A 136 36.02 -32.15 -1.85
C ARG A 136 37.17 -31.41 -2.52
N ARG A 137 37.23 -30.08 -2.41
CA ARG A 137 38.36 -29.28 -2.92
C ARG A 137 39.67 -29.74 -2.32
N SER A 138 39.75 -29.86 -0.99
CA SER A 138 40.97 -30.33 -0.31
C SER A 138 41.38 -31.75 -0.71
N ARG A 139 40.43 -32.66 -0.92
CA ARG A 139 40.73 -34.02 -1.42
C ARG A 139 41.23 -33.99 -2.86
N LEU A 140 40.63 -33.19 -3.74
CA LEU A 140 41.08 -33.04 -5.13
C LEU A 140 42.48 -32.44 -5.21
N GLU A 141 42.77 -31.41 -4.41
CA GLU A 141 44.12 -30.82 -4.32
C GLU A 141 45.15 -31.86 -3.85
N ARG A 142 44.80 -32.70 -2.86
CA ARG A 142 45.65 -33.80 -2.41
C ARG A 142 45.89 -34.86 -3.50
N ILE A 143 44.85 -35.28 -4.22
CA ILE A 143 44.96 -36.28 -5.29
C ILE A 143 45.76 -35.73 -6.46
N ALA A 144 45.53 -34.47 -6.85
CA ALA A 144 46.26 -33.82 -7.93
C ALA A 144 47.73 -33.54 -7.57
N GLY A 145 48.09 -33.57 -6.27
CA GLY A 145 49.43 -33.27 -5.79
C GLY A 145 49.82 -31.79 -5.92
N THR A 146 48.87 -30.92 -6.27
CA THR A 146 49.06 -29.49 -6.52
C THR A 146 47.77 -28.75 -6.15
N THR A 147 47.90 -27.59 -5.51
CA THR A 147 46.77 -26.72 -5.18
C THR A 147 46.28 -25.96 -6.42
N ALA A 148 45.02 -25.51 -6.45
CA ALA A 148 44.51 -24.73 -7.57
C ALA A 148 45.32 -23.43 -7.84
N ARG A 149 45.91 -22.84 -6.78
CA ARG A 149 46.82 -21.70 -6.91
C ARG A 149 48.18 -22.10 -7.50
N GLU A 150 48.69 -23.28 -7.19
CA GLU A 150 49.93 -23.79 -7.77
C GLU A 150 49.74 -24.15 -9.23
N ALA A 151 48.70 -24.90 -9.58
CA ALA A 151 48.36 -25.21 -10.97
C ALA A 151 48.20 -23.95 -11.83
N ARG A 152 47.51 -22.91 -11.31
CA ARG A 152 47.37 -21.63 -12.02
C ARG A 152 48.71 -20.91 -12.20
N ARG A 153 49.61 -20.98 -11.22
CA ARG A 153 50.95 -20.37 -11.33
C ARG A 153 51.83 -21.11 -12.33
N GLU A 154 51.72 -22.43 -12.37
CA GLU A 154 52.47 -23.27 -13.31
C GLU A 154 52.01 -23.03 -14.74
N LEU A 155 50.70 -23.02 -14.99
CA LEU A 155 50.13 -22.67 -16.30
C LEU A 155 50.57 -21.28 -16.78
N LEU A 156 50.57 -20.28 -15.90
CA LEU A 156 51.04 -18.94 -16.25
C LEU A 156 52.53 -18.92 -16.61
N ARG A 157 53.36 -19.74 -15.96
CA ARG A 157 54.78 -19.87 -16.30
C ARG A 157 54.99 -20.57 -17.65
N GLU A 158 54.20 -21.59 -17.96
CA GLU A 158 54.25 -22.27 -19.26
C GLU A 158 53.87 -21.31 -20.39
N ILE A 159 52.76 -20.58 -20.25
CA ILE A 159 52.32 -19.56 -21.22
C ILE A 159 53.40 -18.48 -21.40
N GLU A 160 54.02 -18.03 -20.30
CA GLU A 160 55.12 -17.05 -20.37
C GLU A 160 56.34 -17.61 -21.13
N ALA A 161 56.69 -18.88 -20.92
CA ALA A 161 57.78 -19.53 -21.62
C ALA A 161 57.50 -19.71 -23.12
N GLU A 162 56.29 -20.14 -23.49
CA GLU A 162 55.85 -20.24 -24.89
C GLU A 162 55.89 -18.89 -25.59
N ALA A 163 55.34 -17.84 -24.96
CA ALA A 163 55.35 -16.49 -25.51
C ALA A 163 56.77 -15.96 -25.75
N ARG A 164 57.72 -16.24 -24.84
CA ARG A 164 59.14 -15.88 -25.01
C ARG A 164 59.78 -16.63 -26.18
N GLN A 165 59.44 -17.90 -26.35
CA GLN A 165 59.97 -18.71 -27.46
C GLN A 165 59.45 -18.21 -28.82
N GLU A 166 58.16 -17.88 -28.92
CA GLU A 166 57.59 -17.28 -30.12
C GLU A 166 58.21 -15.93 -30.44
N ALA A 167 58.38 -15.07 -29.42
CA ALA A 167 59.07 -13.78 -29.58
C ALA A 167 60.49 -13.96 -30.12
N ALA A 168 61.26 -14.93 -29.61
CA ALA A 168 62.60 -15.24 -30.10
C ALA A 168 62.62 -15.72 -31.56
N ASN A 169 61.60 -16.47 -31.99
CA ASN A 169 61.45 -16.89 -33.38
C ASN A 169 61.13 -15.70 -34.30
N VAL A 170 60.26 -14.80 -33.87
CA VAL A 170 59.93 -13.57 -34.61
C VAL A 170 61.17 -12.70 -34.76
N VAL A 171 61.93 -12.50 -33.68
CA VAL A 171 63.18 -11.72 -33.72
C VAL A 171 64.16 -12.30 -34.73
N ARG A 172 64.42 -13.62 -34.69
CA ARG A 172 65.31 -14.28 -35.67
C ARG A 172 64.83 -14.10 -37.11
N ARG A 173 63.53 -14.26 -37.37
CA ARG A 173 62.98 -14.05 -38.72
C ARG A 173 63.18 -12.62 -39.20
N VAL A 174 62.94 -11.63 -38.33
CA VAL A 174 63.16 -10.21 -38.65
C VAL A 174 64.63 -9.93 -38.92
N GLU A 175 65.55 -10.53 -38.14
CA GLU A 175 67.00 -10.41 -38.37
C GLU A 175 67.41 -11.00 -39.73
N GLU A 176 66.94 -12.20 -40.07
CA GLU A 176 67.21 -12.86 -41.35
C GLU A 176 66.66 -12.05 -42.54
N GLU A 177 65.41 -11.58 -42.46
CA GLU A 177 64.80 -10.71 -43.47
C GLU A 177 65.60 -9.41 -43.63
N THR A 178 65.99 -8.78 -42.52
CA THR A 178 66.80 -7.56 -42.51
C THR A 178 68.15 -7.81 -43.19
N GLN A 179 68.79 -8.94 -42.94
CA GLN A 179 70.09 -9.28 -43.51
C GLN A 179 69.99 -9.57 -45.03
N LEU A 180 68.92 -10.23 -45.47
CA LEU A 180 68.63 -10.46 -46.89
C LEU A 180 68.36 -9.14 -47.62
N GLU A 181 67.53 -8.27 -47.04
CA GLU A 181 67.25 -6.95 -47.59
C GLU A 181 68.50 -6.05 -47.64
N ALA A 182 69.31 -6.06 -46.58
CA ALA A 182 70.57 -5.32 -46.53
C ALA A 182 71.53 -5.83 -47.61
N SER A 183 71.65 -7.15 -47.78
CA SER A 183 72.46 -7.76 -48.84
C SER A 183 71.96 -7.40 -50.25
N GLY A 184 70.65 -7.36 -50.45
CA GLY A 184 70.03 -6.94 -51.71
C GLY A 184 70.20 -5.45 -51.98
N ARG A 185 70.11 -4.60 -50.95
CA ARG A 185 70.40 -3.16 -51.04
C ARG A 185 71.88 -2.92 -51.35
N ALA A 186 72.80 -3.59 -50.65
CA ALA A 186 74.24 -3.47 -50.89
C ALA A 186 74.61 -3.84 -52.33
N ARG A 187 74.09 -4.97 -52.85
CA ARG A 187 74.31 -5.36 -54.26
C ARG A 187 73.79 -4.33 -55.25
N ARG A 188 72.61 -3.73 -55.00
CA ARG A 188 72.07 -2.65 -55.84
C ARG A 188 72.97 -1.40 -55.83
N VAL A 189 73.44 -0.98 -54.66
CA VAL A 189 74.36 0.17 -54.53
C VAL A 189 75.67 -0.07 -55.30
N VAL A 190 76.25 -1.27 -55.18
CA VAL A 190 77.47 -1.63 -55.93
C VAL A 190 77.22 -1.65 -57.44
N ALA A 191 76.11 -2.23 -57.89
CA ALA A 191 75.76 -2.25 -59.31
C ALA A 191 75.55 -0.83 -59.87
N GLU A 192 74.88 0.05 -59.13
CA GLU A 192 74.68 1.46 -59.50
C GLU A 192 76.01 2.22 -59.56
N ALA A 193 76.95 1.93 -58.66
CA ALA A 193 78.29 2.50 -58.67
C ALA A 193 79.11 2.04 -59.90
N ILE A 194 79.05 0.74 -60.25
CA ILE A 194 79.72 0.20 -61.45
C ILE A 194 79.14 0.82 -62.72
N GLN A 195 77.81 0.95 -62.83
CA GLN A 195 77.16 1.56 -63.99
C GLN A 195 77.52 3.04 -64.19
N ARG A 196 77.99 3.73 -63.14
CA ARG A 196 78.43 5.14 -63.21
C ARG A 196 79.92 5.30 -63.56
N LEU A 197 80.68 4.22 -63.77
CA LEU A 197 82.09 4.30 -64.18
C LEU A 197 82.27 4.39 -65.73
N PRO A 198 83.24 5.17 -66.25
CA PRO A 198 83.52 5.26 -67.68
C PRO A 198 84.00 3.93 -68.29
N THR A 199 83.45 3.56 -69.45
CA THR A 199 83.56 2.24 -70.12
C THR A 199 84.95 1.82 -70.62
N ALA A 200 86.02 2.61 -70.41
CA ALA A 200 87.33 2.30 -70.96
C ALA A 200 88.11 1.20 -70.19
N ASP A 201 87.80 0.97 -68.90
CA ASP A 201 88.65 0.15 -68.01
C ASP A 201 88.04 -1.21 -67.59
N LEU A 202 86.92 -1.64 -68.18
CA LEU A 202 86.11 -2.76 -67.63
C LEU A 202 86.33 -4.14 -68.26
N VAL A 203 87.33 -4.32 -69.13
CA VAL A 203 87.41 -5.54 -69.96
C VAL A 203 87.95 -6.76 -69.21
N ASP A 204 88.74 -6.61 -68.14
CA ASP A 204 89.44 -7.76 -67.53
C ASP A 204 88.77 -8.41 -66.31
N GLY A 205 87.66 -7.86 -65.79
CA GLY A 205 87.14 -8.25 -64.46
C GLY A 205 85.94 -9.22 -64.43
N VAL A 206 85.25 -9.49 -65.54
CA VAL A 206 83.87 -10.05 -65.50
C VAL A 206 83.71 -11.39 -66.24
N VAL A 207 84.79 -12.10 -66.55
CA VAL A 207 84.72 -13.42 -67.20
C VAL A 207 84.71 -14.55 -66.16
N THR A 208 83.60 -15.28 -66.11
CA THR A 208 83.46 -16.52 -65.30
C THR A 208 83.65 -17.73 -66.22
N VAL A 209 84.70 -18.53 -65.98
CA VAL A 209 85.00 -19.73 -66.78
C VAL A 209 84.14 -20.90 -66.30
N VAL A 210 83.22 -21.37 -67.13
CA VAL A 210 82.41 -22.56 -66.87
C VAL A 210 83.09 -23.79 -67.50
N LYS A 211 83.45 -24.78 -66.67
CA LYS A 211 84.00 -26.06 -67.14
C LYS A 211 82.87 -26.95 -67.65
N LEU A 212 82.89 -27.29 -68.94
CA LEU A 212 81.95 -28.25 -69.52
C LEU A 212 82.34 -29.69 -69.13
N PRO A 213 81.37 -30.54 -68.74
CA PRO A 213 81.66 -31.87 -68.18
C PRO A 213 82.01 -32.95 -69.21
N ASN A 214 81.78 -32.76 -70.52
CA ASN A 214 82.31 -33.66 -71.55
C ASN A 214 82.62 -32.94 -72.88
N ASP A 215 83.51 -33.53 -73.67
CA ASP A 215 83.92 -32.99 -74.98
C ASP A 215 82.82 -33.10 -76.06
N ASP A 216 81.79 -33.93 -75.83
CA ASP A 216 80.65 -34.10 -76.74
C ASP A 216 79.71 -32.86 -76.70
N MET A 217 79.56 -32.22 -75.55
CA MET A 217 78.90 -30.92 -75.39
C MET A 217 79.71 -29.80 -76.04
N LYS A 218 81.03 -29.87 -75.96
CA LYS A 218 81.93 -28.89 -76.59
C LYS A 218 81.84 -28.96 -78.13
N GLY A 219 81.78 -30.18 -78.68
CA GLY A 219 81.57 -30.41 -80.11
C GLY A 219 80.21 -29.93 -80.63
N ARG A 220 79.18 -29.94 -79.78
CA ARG A 220 77.83 -29.47 -80.14
C ARG A 220 77.69 -27.94 -80.17
N ILE A 221 78.48 -27.24 -79.36
CA ILE A 221 78.47 -25.77 -79.30
C ILE A 221 79.37 -25.16 -80.39
N ILE A 222 80.51 -25.80 -80.71
CA ILE A 222 81.52 -25.24 -81.62
C ILE A 222 81.38 -25.77 -83.07
N GLY A 223 80.67 -26.89 -83.28
CA GLY A 223 80.46 -27.50 -84.60
C GLY A 223 81.72 -28.17 -85.18
N ARG A 224 81.52 -29.18 -86.04
CA ARG A 224 82.60 -30.04 -86.61
C ARG A 224 83.58 -29.34 -87.59
N GLU A 225 83.46 -28.04 -87.82
CA GLU A 225 84.32 -27.25 -88.72
C GLU A 225 84.87 -25.96 -88.09
N GLY A 226 84.89 -25.85 -86.76
CA GLY A 226 85.63 -24.79 -86.07
C GLY A 226 85.11 -23.36 -86.29
N ARG A 227 83.80 -23.20 -86.52
CA ARG A 227 83.14 -21.89 -86.52
C ARG A 227 82.21 -21.80 -85.31
N ASN A 228 82.70 -21.08 -84.30
CA ASN A 228 81.99 -20.82 -83.04
C ASN A 228 80.61 -20.20 -83.28
N ILE A 229 79.64 -20.64 -82.48
CA ILE A 229 78.62 -19.75 -81.93
C ILE A 229 79.20 -19.15 -80.65
#